data_AF-A0A964PY64-F1
#
_entry.id   AF-A0A964PY64-F1
#
_cell.length_a   1.000
_cell.length_b   1.000
_cell.length_c   1.000
_cell.angle_alpha   90.00
_cell.angle_beta   90.00
_cell.angle_gamma   90.00
#
_symmetry.space_group_name_H-M   'P 1'
#
loop_
_entity.id
_entity.type
_entity.pdbx_description
1 polymer ?
#
loop_
_entity_poly.entity_id
_entity_poly.type
_entity_poly.pdbx_seq_one_letter_code
_entity_poly.pdbx_strand_id
1 'polypeptide(L)'
;MGLSRNASWRPAVGLGLLVPAIAVSVSFAPDARNAEPGPGLSASAWDLLPHSAGPAPSPSATDASAILVSPTPVAPGLLPASFRTAPDDGRTAPLIALQAGHWLSSEAPAELRRLQYNGTTGGGKSEWEVTLEIAQRTARLLEEQGYVVEILPATVPPQYTADLFIAIHADGNNASSVSGFTIGAPRRDVTRRAAQFVEVLADSYAEATSLRRRTNVTRRMQNYYAFNSRRFDHAIDPMTVAVIIETGFLTNPGDRAVIVDNQDLSARGIANAVVRFVPIPQAEPSPITVGL
;
A
#
# COMPACT_ATOMS: atom_id res chain seq x y z
N MET A 1 43.75 -17.22 6.30
CA MET A 1 43.59 -18.56 5.69
C MET A 1 42.46 -19.23 6.45
N GLY A 2 41.20 -19.24 6.02
CA GLY A 2 40.68 -19.50 4.69
C GLY A 2 40.05 -20.88 4.70
N LEU A 3 38.72 -20.97 4.85
CA LEU A 3 37.80 -21.71 3.98
C LEU A 3 36.44 -21.95 4.66
N SER A 4 35.43 -21.30 4.06
CA SER A 4 34.00 -21.62 4.09
C SER A 4 33.73 -23.03 3.56
N ARG A 5 32.72 -23.73 4.12
CA ARG A 5 31.86 -24.67 3.38
C ARG A 5 30.41 -24.70 3.90
N ASN A 6 29.58 -23.94 3.20
CA ASN A 6 28.22 -24.21 2.72
C ASN A 6 27.52 -25.49 3.23
N ALA A 7 26.39 -25.30 3.93
CA ALA A 7 25.37 -26.33 4.11
C ALA A 7 24.24 -26.10 3.10
N SER A 8 24.19 -26.95 2.07
CA SER A 8 23.10 -27.03 1.10
C SER A 8 21.95 -27.87 1.66
N TRP A 9 20.76 -27.30 1.79
CA TRP A 9 19.54 -28.04 2.15
C TRP A 9 18.77 -28.40 0.88
N ARG A 10 18.53 -29.70 0.64
CA ARG A 10 17.66 -30.22 -0.42
C ARG A 10 16.32 -30.60 0.23
N PRO A 11 15.15 -30.23 -0.33
CA PRO A 11 13.88 -30.67 0.22
C PRO A 11 13.59 -32.11 -0.22
N ALA A 12 13.15 -32.94 0.73
CA ALA A 12 12.63 -34.27 0.48
C ALA A 12 11.20 -34.16 -0.08
N VAL A 13 10.97 -34.85 -1.20
CA VAL A 13 9.66 -35.03 -1.82
C VAL A 13 8.88 -36.06 -1.00
N GLY A 14 7.86 -35.60 -0.27
CA GLY A 14 6.91 -36.44 0.46
C GLY A 14 5.61 -36.58 -0.34
N LEU A 15 5.42 -37.75 -0.93
CA LEU A 15 4.20 -38.17 -1.61
C LEU A 15 3.12 -38.46 -0.55
N GLY A 16 2.09 -37.62 -0.46
CA GLY A 16 1.00 -37.71 0.52
C GLY A 16 -0.37 -37.87 -0.17
N LEU A 17 -1.06 -38.95 0.19
CA LEU A 17 -2.33 -39.45 -0.37
C LEU A 17 -3.45 -38.40 -0.52
N LEU A 18 -4.15 -38.50 -1.67
CA LEU A 18 -5.51 -37.99 -1.88
C LEU A 18 -6.51 -38.74 -0.99
N VAL A 19 -7.32 -38.01 -0.24
CA VAL A 19 -8.58 -38.50 0.36
C VAL A 19 -9.71 -37.67 -0.24
N PRO A 20 -10.73 -38.25 -0.90
CA PRO A 20 -11.83 -37.48 -1.45
C PRO A 20 -12.80 -37.11 -0.32
N ALA A 21 -13.02 -35.82 -0.11
CA ALA A 21 -14.12 -35.32 0.71
C ALA A 21 -15.41 -35.32 -0.12
N ILE A 22 -16.35 -36.18 0.27
CA ILE A 22 -17.72 -36.22 -0.25
C ILE A 22 -18.47 -35.01 0.31
N ALA A 23 -18.89 -34.09 -0.57
CA ALA A 23 -19.80 -33.02 -0.21
C ALA A 23 -21.24 -33.55 -0.18
N VAL A 24 -21.87 -33.55 0.99
CA VAL A 24 -23.31 -33.76 1.14
C VAL A 24 -23.97 -32.38 1.17
N SER A 25 -24.65 -32.01 0.09
CA SER A 25 -25.53 -30.85 0.04
C SER A 25 -26.89 -31.23 0.63
N VAL A 26 -27.28 -30.58 1.73
CA VAL A 26 -28.64 -30.67 2.27
C VAL A 26 -29.40 -29.42 1.84
N SER A 27 -30.38 -29.58 0.94
CA SER A 27 -31.35 -28.55 0.58
C SER A 27 -32.50 -28.56 1.58
N PHE A 28 -32.79 -27.42 2.20
CA PHE A 28 -34.05 -27.17 2.90
C PHE A 28 -34.79 -26.03 2.20
N ALA A 29 -35.94 -26.36 1.63
CA ALA A 29 -37.00 -25.41 1.28
C ALA A 29 -38.03 -25.38 2.42
N PRO A 30 -38.68 -24.24 2.65
CA PRO A 30 -40.09 -24.28 2.99
C PRO A 30 -40.94 -23.44 2.01
N ASP A 31 -41.79 -24.20 1.34
CA ASP A 31 -43.19 -23.99 0.98
C ASP A 31 -43.78 -22.57 0.88
N ALA A 32 -44.39 -22.35 -0.28
CA ALA A 32 -45.12 -21.16 -0.67
C ALA A 32 -46.58 -21.24 -0.22
N ARG A 33 -47.08 -20.20 0.47
CA ARG A 33 -48.50 -19.86 0.49
C ARG A 33 -48.67 -18.35 0.55
N ASN A 34 -48.99 -17.76 -0.60
CA ASN A 34 -50.13 -16.85 -0.82
C ASN A 34 -49.92 -16.11 -2.16
N ALA A 35 -50.70 -16.52 -3.16
CA ALA A 35 -50.80 -15.86 -4.45
C ALA A 35 -51.95 -14.83 -4.44
N GLU A 36 -51.63 -13.60 -4.88
CA GLU A 36 -52.30 -12.77 -5.92
C GLU A 36 -53.83 -12.55 -5.89
N PRO A 37 -54.31 -11.33 -6.27
CA PRO A 37 -54.48 -11.03 -7.71
C PRO A 37 -54.16 -9.58 -8.16
N GLY A 38 -53.62 -9.43 -9.38
CA GLY A 38 -53.58 -8.19 -10.20
C GLY A 38 -54.96 -7.72 -10.71
N PRO A 39 -55.11 -7.01 -11.87
CA PRO A 39 -54.12 -6.54 -12.87
C PRO A 39 -54.29 -5.04 -13.27
N GLY A 40 -53.40 -4.51 -14.14
CA GLY A 40 -53.64 -3.22 -14.82
C GLY A 40 -52.47 -2.68 -15.67
N LEU A 41 -52.48 -3.04 -16.97
CA LEU A 41 -52.23 -2.25 -18.21
C LEU A 41 -51.39 -0.94 -18.09
N SER A 42 -50.51 -0.50 -19.01
CA SER A 42 -50.29 -0.77 -20.44
C SER A 42 -49.08 0.09 -20.92
N ALA A 43 -48.32 -0.43 -21.88
CA ALA A 43 -47.58 0.20 -23.00
C ALA A 43 -47.22 1.72 -22.94
N SER A 44 -46.00 2.11 -23.32
CA SER A 44 -45.68 2.24 -24.75
C SER A 44 -44.21 2.04 -25.11
N ALA A 45 -44.04 1.31 -26.21
CA ALA A 45 -42.85 1.25 -27.04
C ALA A 45 -42.79 2.49 -27.94
N TRP A 46 -41.59 3.05 -28.08
CA TRP A 46 -41.15 3.64 -29.34
C TRP A 46 -39.77 3.09 -29.66
N ASP A 47 -39.77 2.19 -30.64
CA ASP A 47 -38.63 1.92 -31.50
C ASP A 47 -38.07 3.23 -32.08
N LEU A 48 -36.74 3.30 -32.28
CA LEU A 48 -36.11 3.24 -33.60
C LEU A 48 -34.60 3.56 -33.51
N LEU A 49 -33.86 2.83 -34.34
CA LEU A 49 -32.40 2.60 -34.46
C LEU A 49 -31.56 3.86 -34.87
N PRO A 50 -30.34 3.69 -35.41
CA PRO A 50 -29.05 3.52 -34.73
C PRO A 50 -28.16 4.77 -34.91
N HIS A 51 -27.36 5.13 -33.91
CA HIS A 51 -26.29 6.13 -34.14
C HIS A 51 -24.99 5.41 -34.51
N SER A 52 -24.64 5.55 -35.78
CA SER A 52 -23.37 5.17 -36.38
C SER A 52 -22.19 5.70 -35.57
N ALA A 53 -21.39 4.79 -35.01
CA ALA A 53 -20.07 5.11 -34.48
C ALA A 53 -19.13 5.40 -35.65
N GLY A 54 -18.72 6.67 -35.80
CA GLY A 54 -17.59 7.04 -36.65
C GLY A 54 -16.28 6.51 -36.06
N PRO A 55 -15.27 6.20 -36.88
CA PRO A 55 -14.00 5.68 -36.39
C PRO A 55 -13.27 6.75 -35.56
N ALA A 56 -12.80 6.34 -34.38
CA ALA A 56 -11.91 7.12 -33.53
C ALA A 56 -10.56 7.35 -34.25
N PRO A 57 -9.98 8.56 -34.22
CA PRO A 57 -8.64 8.78 -34.73
C PRO A 57 -7.59 8.15 -33.81
N SER A 58 -6.67 7.39 -34.41
CA SER A 58 -5.44 6.89 -33.78
C SER A 58 -4.55 8.04 -33.29
N PRO A 59 -3.86 7.92 -32.14
CA PRO A 59 -2.89 8.91 -31.71
C PRO A 59 -1.59 8.79 -32.52
N SER A 60 -1.24 9.86 -33.23
CA SER A 60 0.08 10.03 -33.85
C SER A 60 1.13 10.31 -32.78
N ALA A 61 2.23 9.57 -32.85
CA ALA A 61 3.45 9.81 -32.10
C ALA A 61 4.21 11.00 -32.71
N THR A 62 4.34 12.11 -31.96
CA THR A 62 5.45 13.08 -32.02
C THR A 62 5.19 14.20 -30.99
N ASP A 63 5.93 14.16 -29.88
CA ASP A 63 6.62 15.29 -29.22
C ASP A 63 6.89 14.96 -27.75
N ALA A 64 7.94 14.17 -27.55
CA ALA A 64 8.63 14.10 -26.27
C ALA A 64 9.69 15.21 -26.27
N SER A 65 9.33 16.38 -25.75
CA SER A 65 10.29 17.43 -25.41
C SER A 65 9.80 18.25 -24.21
N ALA A 66 10.40 17.90 -23.06
CA ALA A 66 10.80 18.78 -21.97
C ALA A 66 9.92 20.01 -21.63
N ILE A 67 9.15 19.89 -20.55
CA ILE A 67 8.94 21.02 -19.63
C ILE A 67 9.65 20.65 -18.31
N LEU A 68 10.92 21.01 -18.23
CA LEU A 68 11.65 21.13 -16.97
C LEU A 68 11.04 22.30 -16.21
N VAL A 69 10.17 22.02 -15.25
CA VAL A 69 9.81 22.99 -14.22
C VAL A 69 11.02 23.09 -13.28
N SER A 70 11.81 24.14 -13.45
CA SER A 70 12.86 24.50 -12.49
C SER A 70 12.22 24.74 -11.11
N PRO A 71 12.68 24.08 -10.03
CA PRO A 71 12.20 24.41 -8.70
C PRO A 71 12.69 25.80 -8.30
N THR A 72 11.75 26.70 -8.02
CA THR A 72 12.02 28.00 -7.40
C THR A 72 12.75 27.77 -6.07
N PRO A 73 13.88 28.44 -5.78
CA PRO A 73 14.55 28.29 -4.50
C PRO A 73 13.68 28.91 -3.41
N VAL A 74 13.08 28.06 -2.57
CA VAL A 74 12.44 28.48 -1.32
C VAL A 74 13.55 28.92 -0.37
N ALA A 75 13.42 30.13 0.16
CA ALA A 75 14.37 30.70 1.11
C ALA A 75 14.61 29.77 2.32
N PRO A 76 15.83 29.70 2.88
CA PRO A 76 16.14 28.85 4.02
C PRO A 76 15.44 29.38 5.29
N GLY A 77 14.21 28.94 5.50
CA GLY A 77 13.48 29.08 6.75
C GLY A 77 13.81 27.90 7.67
N LEU A 78 14.11 28.20 8.93
CA LEU A 78 14.56 27.27 9.97
C LEU A 78 13.89 25.89 9.89
N LEU A 79 14.67 24.88 9.52
CA LEU A 79 14.31 23.48 9.65
C LEU A 79 14.05 23.18 11.14
N PRO A 80 12.87 22.65 11.54
CA PRO A 80 12.69 22.19 12.91
C PRO A 80 13.68 21.06 13.20
N ALA A 81 14.30 21.18 14.37
CA ALA A 81 15.36 20.34 14.88
C ALA A 81 15.17 18.84 14.61
N SER A 82 16.15 18.27 13.90
CA SER A 82 16.56 16.87 13.87
C SER A 82 15.42 15.85 13.77
N PHE A 83 15.22 15.33 12.56
CA PHE A 83 14.92 13.90 12.42
C PHE A 83 15.95 13.14 13.26
N ARG A 84 15.53 12.69 14.45
CA ARG A 84 16.30 11.69 15.17
C ARG A 84 16.10 10.45 14.34
N THR A 85 17.11 10.13 13.55
CA THR A 85 17.13 8.91 12.74
C THR A 85 16.88 7.72 13.65
N ALA A 86 16.43 6.61 13.06
CA ALA A 86 16.63 5.30 13.67
C ALA A 86 18.06 5.20 14.27
N PRO A 87 18.30 4.37 15.31
CA PRO A 87 19.62 4.25 15.95
C PRO A 87 20.74 4.33 14.90
N ASP A 88 21.73 5.21 15.14
CA ASP A 88 22.82 5.52 14.20
C ASP A 88 23.50 4.23 13.75
N ASP A 89 23.04 3.72 12.61
CA ASP A 89 23.51 2.50 11.99
C ASP A 89 24.51 2.80 10.87
N GLY A 90 25.04 4.03 10.87
CA GLY A 90 26.02 4.51 9.91
C GLY A 90 25.46 4.83 8.53
N ARG A 91 24.13 4.79 8.33
CA ARG A 91 23.52 5.20 7.06
C ARG A 91 23.56 6.72 6.91
N THR A 92 23.94 7.15 5.71
CA THR A 92 23.92 8.58 5.33
C THR A 92 22.61 9.01 4.70
N ALA A 93 21.73 8.05 4.37
CA ALA A 93 20.42 8.28 3.76
C ALA A 93 19.31 7.65 4.61
N PRO A 94 18.11 8.28 4.68
CA PRO A 94 16.99 7.74 5.45
C PRO A 94 16.53 6.37 4.93
N LEU A 95 16.19 5.46 5.85
CA LEU A 95 15.54 4.19 5.54
C LEU A 95 14.02 4.32 5.56
N ILE A 96 13.41 3.95 4.43
CA ILE A 96 11.97 3.85 4.26
C ILE A 96 11.59 2.38 4.17
N ALA A 97 10.81 1.91 5.12
CA ALA A 97 10.28 0.55 5.13
C ALA A 97 8.87 0.52 4.53
N LEU A 98 8.71 -0.22 3.44
CA LEU A 98 7.43 -0.42 2.76
C LEU A 98 6.94 -1.84 3.00
N GLN A 99 5.97 -2.01 3.89
CA GLN A 99 5.35 -3.31 4.06
C GLN A 99 4.27 -3.54 3.01
N ALA A 100 4.45 -4.59 2.20
CA ALA A 100 3.40 -5.08 1.32
C ALA A 100 2.41 -5.95 2.12
N GLY A 101 1.21 -5.42 2.35
CA GLY A 101 0.14 -6.10 3.08
C GLY A 101 -0.16 -7.47 2.47
N HIS A 102 -0.32 -8.48 3.33
CA HIS A 102 -0.63 -9.88 2.97
C HIS A 102 0.43 -10.64 2.16
N TRP A 103 1.50 -10.00 1.68
CA TRP A 103 2.57 -10.69 0.96
C TRP A 103 3.32 -11.67 1.89
N LEU A 104 3.48 -12.93 1.46
CA LEU A 104 4.04 -14.03 2.26
C LEU A 104 3.36 -14.25 3.62
N SER A 105 2.07 -13.92 3.74
CA SER A 105 1.35 -14.05 5.01
C SER A 105 1.22 -15.50 5.50
N SER A 106 1.30 -16.49 4.60
CA SER A 106 1.34 -17.92 4.93
C SER A 106 2.53 -18.30 5.81
N GLU A 107 3.60 -17.50 5.80
CA GLU A 107 4.82 -17.71 6.59
C GLU A 107 4.74 -17.03 7.97
N ALA A 108 3.63 -16.36 8.28
CA ALA A 108 3.51 -15.61 9.52
C ALA A 108 3.72 -16.51 10.75
N PRO A 109 4.48 -16.05 11.75
CA PRO A 109 4.79 -16.83 12.95
C PRO A 109 3.53 -17.10 13.79
N ALA A 110 3.65 -18.00 14.77
CA ALA A 110 2.51 -18.44 15.59
C ALA A 110 1.75 -17.27 16.27
N GLU A 111 2.46 -16.23 16.71
CA GLU A 111 1.85 -15.03 17.30
C GLU A 111 0.99 -14.22 16.31
N LEU A 112 1.29 -14.34 15.01
CA LEU A 112 0.62 -13.68 13.90
C LEU A 112 -0.21 -14.65 13.04
N ARG A 113 -0.52 -15.86 13.53
CA ARG A 113 -1.25 -16.91 12.76
C ARG A 113 -2.53 -16.42 12.08
N ARG A 114 -3.19 -15.39 12.63
CA ARG A 114 -4.40 -14.79 12.04
C ARG A 114 -4.16 -14.09 10.69
N LEU A 115 -2.92 -13.74 10.37
CA LEU A 115 -2.54 -13.14 9.08
C LEU A 115 -2.49 -14.17 7.94
N GLN A 116 -2.34 -15.47 8.25
CA GLN A 116 -2.19 -16.50 7.22
C GLN A 116 -3.46 -16.72 6.37
N TYR A 117 -4.63 -16.27 6.85
CA TYR A 117 -5.94 -16.58 6.27
C TYR A 117 -6.80 -15.34 6.02
N ASN A 118 -6.17 -14.19 5.80
CA ASN A 118 -6.85 -12.93 5.55
C ASN A 118 -6.37 -12.27 4.24
N GLY A 119 -7.01 -11.17 3.89
CA GLY A 119 -6.78 -10.43 2.66
C GLY A 119 -8.01 -10.44 1.78
N THR A 120 -8.14 -9.42 0.93
CA THR A 120 -9.24 -9.31 -0.02
C THR A 120 -8.82 -9.74 -1.43
N THR A 121 -9.81 -9.87 -2.32
CA THR A 121 -9.62 -10.16 -3.73
C THR A 121 -10.59 -9.34 -4.56
N GLY A 122 -10.20 -8.92 -5.76
CA GLY A 122 -11.09 -8.21 -6.69
C GLY A 122 -10.41 -7.91 -8.01
N GLY A 123 -11.19 -7.85 -9.10
CA GLY A 123 -10.64 -7.58 -10.43
C GLY A 123 -9.61 -8.60 -10.92
N GLY A 124 -9.71 -9.86 -10.48
CA GLY A 124 -8.76 -10.92 -10.84
C GLY A 124 -7.44 -10.87 -10.08
N LYS A 125 -7.32 -10.02 -9.05
CA LYS A 125 -6.13 -9.88 -8.22
C LYS A 125 -6.42 -10.17 -6.75
N SER A 126 -5.43 -10.78 -6.09
CA SER A 126 -5.34 -10.84 -4.64
C SER A 126 -4.74 -9.54 -4.11
N GLU A 127 -5.10 -9.16 -2.90
CA GLU A 127 -4.57 -7.95 -2.24
C GLU A 127 -3.05 -7.90 -2.24
N TRP A 128 -2.39 -9.01 -1.90
CA TRP A 128 -0.92 -9.06 -1.82
C TRP A 128 -0.23 -8.79 -3.17
N GLU A 129 -0.85 -9.16 -4.30
CA GLU A 129 -0.27 -8.87 -5.62
C GLU A 129 -0.26 -7.37 -5.89
N VAL A 130 -1.33 -6.69 -5.47
CA VAL A 130 -1.53 -5.26 -5.69
C VAL A 130 -0.64 -4.44 -4.75
N THR A 131 -0.60 -4.79 -3.47
CA THR A 131 0.20 -4.08 -2.47
C THR A 131 1.71 -4.27 -2.73
N LEU A 132 2.15 -5.46 -3.15
CA LEU A 132 3.55 -5.72 -3.50
C LEU A 132 3.99 -4.89 -4.70
N GLU A 133 3.19 -4.84 -5.76
CA GLU A 133 3.53 -4.09 -6.97
C GLU A 133 3.56 -2.57 -6.70
N ILE A 134 2.62 -2.05 -5.89
CA ILE A 134 2.66 -0.64 -5.43
C ILE A 134 3.92 -0.38 -4.59
N ALA A 135 4.27 -1.28 -3.66
CA ALA A 135 5.47 -1.14 -2.84
C ALA A 135 6.74 -1.14 -3.70
N GLN A 136 6.86 -2.04 -4.68
CA GLN A 136 8.00 -2.12 -5.59
C GLN A 136 8.14 -0.88 -6.47
N ARG A 137 7.03 -0.34 -7.00
CA ARG A 137 7.04 0.91 -7.76
C ARG A 137 7.45 2.10 -6.89
N THR A 138 6.91 2.16 -5.67
CA THR A 138 7.25 3.20 -4.70
C THR A 138 8.74 3.14 -4.34
N ALA A 139 9.26 1.93 -4.11
CA ALA A 139 10.67 1.73 -3.80
C ALA A 139 11.58 2.27 -4.91
N ARG A 140 11.31 1.91 -6.17
CA ARG A 140 12.09 2.43 -7.32
C ARG A 140 12.12 3.95 -7.35
N LEU A 141 10.96 4.59 -7.20
CA LEU A 141 10.86 6.06 -7.20
C LEU A 141 11.65 6.69 -6.05
N LEU A 142 11.67 6.08 -4.87
CA LEU A 142 12.41 6.58 -3.71
C LEU A 142 13.91 6.32 -3.82
N GLU A 143 14.32 5.16 -4.30
CA GLU A 143 15.73 4.85 -4.55
C GLU A 143 16.34 5.82 -5.57
N GLU A 144 15.60 6.19 -6.62
CA GLU A 144 15.98 7.23 -7.58
C GLU A 144 16.16 8.61 -6.94
N GLN A 145 15.51 8.88 -5.80
CA GLN A 145 15.67 10.11 -5.03
C GLN A 145 16.76 10.02 -3.96
N GLY A 146 17.42 8.86 -3.81
CA GLY A 146 18.52 8.66 -2.87
C GLY A 146 18.12 8.13 -1.49
N TYR A 147 16.89 7.62 -1.32
CA TYR A 147 16.51 6.90 -0.11
C TYR A 147 17.03 5.47 -0.11
N VAL A 148 17.25 4.90 1.06
CA VAL A 148 17.35 3.45 1.23
C VAL A 148 15.94 2.92 1.43
N VAL A 149 15.56 1.89 0.69
CA VAL A 149 14.21 1.30 0.79
C VAL A 149 14.30 -0.19 1.08
N GLU A 150 13.47 -0.64 2.02
CA GLU A 150 13.27 -2.06 2.27
C GLU A 150 11.80 -2.42 2.08
N ILE A 151 11.54 -3.41 1.23
CA ILE A 151 10.20 -3.98 1.05
C ILE A 151 10.05 -5.17 1.98
N LEU A 152 9.11 -5.06 2.92
CA LEU A 152 8.85 -6.08 3.92
C LEU A 152 7.63 -6.94 3.54
N PRO A 153 7.64 -8.24 3.86
CA PRO A 153 6.43 -9.05 3.79
C PRO A 153 5.44 -8.68 4.89
N ALA A 154 4.31 -9.38 4.92
CA ALA A 154 3.29 -9.25 5.94
C ALA A 154 3.78 -9.58 7.36
N THR A 155 4.98 -10.13 7.53
CA THR A 155 5.66 -10.29 8.82
C THR A 155 6.80 -9.29 8.91
N VAL A 156 6.73 -8.34 9.85
CA VAL A 156 7.85 -7.43 10.14
C VAL A 156 8.94 -8.18 10.90
N PRO A 157 10.23 -8.02 10.59
CA PRO A 157 11.31 -8.59 11.39
C PRO A 157 11.22 -8.15 12.86
N PRO A 158 11.68 -8.97 13.83
CA PRO A 158 11.70 -8.54 15.22
C PRO A 158 12.59 -7.32 15.45
N GLN A 159 12.16 -6.42 16.34
CA GLN A 159 12.92 -5.21 16.72
C GLN A 159 13.27 -4.29 15.54
N TYR A 160 12.44 -4.31 14.50
CA TYR A 160 12.71 -3.58 13.27
C TYR A 160 12.64 -2.07 13.45
N THR A 161 13.64 -1.34 12.96
CA THR A 161 13.72 0.12 13.02
C THR A 161 13.86 0.72 11.64
N ALA A 162 13.13 1.79 11.35
CA ALA A 162 13.29 2.61 10.15
C ALA A 162 13.03 4.09 10.49
N ASP A 163 13.40 5.00 9.60
CA ASP A 163 13.04 6.42 9.75
C ASP A 163 11.55 6.63 9.46
N LEU A 164 11.00 5.82 8.56
CA LEU A 164 9.58 5.79 8.23
C LEU A 164 9.14 4.39 7.81
N PHE A 165 8.02 3.93 8.37
CA PHE A 165 7.35 2.69 8.01
C PHE A 165 5.96 2.95 7.44
N ILE A 166 5.67 2.35 6.28
CA ILE A 166 4.37 2.45 5.60
C ILE A 166 3.85 1.04 5.32
N ALA A 167 2.77 0.64 6.00
CA ALA A 167 2.02 -0.55 5.64
C ALA A 167 1.03 -0.24 4.53
N ILE A 168 1.19 -0.91 3.39
CA ILE A 168 0.40 -0.71 2.17
C ILE A 168 -0.61 -1.85 2.05
N HIS A 169 -1.89 -1.50 2.08
CA HIS A 169 -3.03 -2.42 1.96
C HIS A 169 -4.00 -1.97 0.87
N ALA A 170 -4.94 -2.85 0.51
CA ALA A 170 -6.08 -2.51 -0.32
C ALA A 170 -7.35 -3.15 0.26
N ASP A 171 -8.40 -2.34 0.41
CA ASP A 171 -9.59 -2.73 1.16
C ASP A 171 -10.57 -3.53 0.30
N GLY A 172 -11.51 -4.20 0.95
CA GLY A 172 -12.62 -4.92 0.34
C GLY A 172 -13.94 -4.53 0.99
N ASN A 173 -14.99 -4.42 0.18
CA ASN A 173 -16.34 -4.19 0.69
C ASN A 173 -17.39 -5.00 -0.09
N ASN A 174 -18.39 -5.49 0.63
CA ASN A 174 -19.54 -6.19 0.03
C ASN A 174 -20.33 -5.29 -0.94
N ALA A 175 -20.36 -3.98 -0.69
CA ALA A 175 -20.91 -3.00 -1.62
C ALA A 175 -19.80 -2.49 -2.55
N SER A 176 -19.85 -2.87 -3.83
CA SER A 176 -18.88 -2.45 -4.85
C SER A 176 -18.89 -0.95 -5.15
N SER A 177 -19.90 -0.21 -4.66
CA SER A 177 -19.98 1.25 -4.77
C SER A 177 -19.09 1.98 -3.76
N VAL A 178 -18.60 1.32 -2.71
CA VAL A 178 -17.70 1.92 -1.71
C VAL A 178 -16.34 2.18 -2.35
N SER A 179 -15.85 3.41 -2.24
CA SER A 179 -14.62 3.86 -2.91
C SER A 179 -13.81 4.85 -2.06
N GLY A 180 -12.53 4.98 -2.43
CA GLY A 180 -11.57 5.92 -1.86
C GLY A 180 -10.60 5.26 -0.88
N PHE A 181 -9.60 6.02 -0.47
CA PHE A 181 -8.49 5.53 0.36
C PHE A 181 -8.64 5.97 1.83
N THR A 182 -7.97 5.30 2.77
CA THR A 182 -7.93 5.68 4.20
C THR A 182 -6.52 5.54 4.74
N ILE A 183 -6.10 6.43 5.63
CA ILE A 183 -4.76 6.36 6.25
C ILE A 183 -4.95 6.39 7.77
N GLY A 184 -4.27 5.47 8.46
CA GLY A 184 -4.26 5.37 9.91
C GLY A 184 -2.85 5.50 10.48
N ALA A 185 -2.75 6.18 11.61
CA ALA A 185 -1.55 6.19 12.45
C ALA A 185 -1.74 5.30 13.69
N PRO A 186 -0.66 4.86 14.35
CA PRO A 186 -0.71 4.18 15.63
C PRO A 186 -1.56 4.94 16.65
N ARG A 187 -2.37 4.22 17.44
CA ARG A 187 -3.12 4.82 18.57
C ARG A 187 -2.18 5.52 19.57
N ARG A 188 -0.95 5.01 19.70
CA ARG A 188 0.11 5.54 20.54
C ARG A 188 1.33 5.81 19.67
N ASP A 189 1.41 7.02 19.15
CA ASP A 189 2.58 7.49 18.41
C ASP A 189 3.57 8.15 19.38
N VAL A 190 4.67 7.47 19.66
CA VAL A 190 5.71 7.98 20.57
C VAL A 190 6.59 9.03 19.86
N THR A 191 6.69 8.97 18.54
CA THR A 191 7.43 9.96 17.73
C THR A 191 6.75 11.32 17.73
N ARG A 192 5.41 11.35 17.86
CA ARG A 192 4.52 12.51 17.68
C ARG A 192 4.55 13.11 16.26
N ARG A 193 5.00 12.34 15.27
CA ARG A 193 5.15 12.78 13.89
C ARG A 193 4.19 12.08 12.93
N ALA A 194 3.59 10.96 13.34
CA ALA A 194 2.73 10.16 12.46
C ALA A 194 1.51 10.97 12.00
N ALA A 195 0.91 11.79 12.87
CA ALA A 195 -0.23 12.63 12.50
C ALA A 195 0.13 13.64 11.39
N GLN A 196 1.32 14.23 11.44
CA GLN A 196 1.81 15.11 10.37
C GLN A 196 2.00 14.33 9.07
N PHE A 197 2.59 13.13 9.13
CA PHE A 197 2.78 12.31 7.94
C PHE A 197 1.46 11.82 7.33
N VAL A 198 0.44 11.51 8.16
CA VAL A 198 -0.91 11.16 7.67
C VAL A 198 -1.48 12.25 6.77
N GLU A 199 -1.34 13.51 7.14
CA GLU A 199 -1.84 14.62 6.33
C GLU A 199 -1.03 14.79 5.04
N VAL A 200 0.30 14.76 5.12
CA VAL A 200 1.17 14.83 3.94
C VAL A 200 0.89 13.69 2.95
N LEU A 201 0.73 12.47 3.47
CA LEU A 201 0.40 11.29 2.65
C LEU A 201 -1.00 11.39 2.06
N ALA A 202 -1.98 11.88 2.83
CA ALA A 202 -3.32 12.07 2.30
C ALA A 202 -3.36 13.06 1.13
N ASP A 203 -2.69 14.20 1.28
CA ASP A 203 -2.65 15.23 0.24
C ASP A 203 -1.96 14.72 -1.02
N SER A 204 -0.76 14.16 -0.89
CA SER A 204 0.00 13.65 -2.02
C SER A 204 -0.67 12.47 -2.71
N TYR A 205 -1.31 11.58 -1.95
CA TYR A 205 -2.00 10.44 -2.54
C TYR A 205 -3.29 10.87 -3.26
N ALA A 206 -4.06 11.79 -2.69
CA ALA A 206 -5.24 12.35 -3.35
C ALA A 206 -4.87 13.10 -4.63
N GLU A 207 -3.81 13.92 -4.59
CA GLU A 207 -3.32 14.66 -5.76
C GLU A 207 -2.89 13.72 -6.90
N ALA A 208 -2.14 12.66 -6.59
CA ALA A 208 -1.65 11.73 -7.60
C ALA A 208 -2.73 10.83 -8.19
N THR A 209 -3.73 10.44 -7.38
CA THR A 209 -4.70 9.38 -7.76
C THR A 209 -6.08 9.92 -8.10
N SER A 210 -6.40 11.15 -7.70
CA SER A 210 -7.77 11.70 -7.69
C SER A 210 -8.78 10.88 -6.86
N LEU A 211 -8.33 9.90 -6.08
CA LEU A 211 -9.20 9.15 -5.18
C LEU A 211 -9.58 10.02 -3.97
N ARG A 212 -10.81 9.88 -3.49
CA ARG A 212 -11.28 10.61 -2.32
C ARG A 212 -10.68 10.01 -1.05
N ARG A 213 -10.08 10.83 -0.20
CA ARG A 213 -9.73 10.48 1.18
C ARG A 213 -11.01 10.18 1.98
N ARG A 214 -11.03 9.06 2.68
CA ARG A 214 -12.05 8.74 3.67
C ARG A 214 -11.48 8.97 5.07
N THR A 215 -12.30 9.47 5.98
CA THR A 215 -11.89 9.84 7.35
C THR A 215 -12.23 8.79 8.41
N ASN A 216 -12.86 7.68 8.01
CA ASN A 216 -13.28 6.59 8.90
C ASN A 216 -12.12 5.64 9.26
N VAL A 217 -11.10 6.17 9.94
CA VAL A 217 -9.98 5.35 10.44
C VAL A 217 -10.47 4.38 11.51
N THR A 218 -10.25 3.08 11.29
CA THR A 218 -10.76 2.05 12.20
C THR A 218 -9.84 1.83 13.40
N ARG A 219 -10.39 1.27 14.49
CA ARG A 219 -9.58 0.80 15.62
C ARG A 219 -8.59 -0.31 15.22
N ARG A 220 -8.87 -1.07 14.15
CA ARG A 220 -7.96 -2.12 13.66
C ARG A 220 -6.72 -1.50 13.03
N MET A 221 -6.88 -0.45 12.22
CA MET A 221 -5.74 0.32 11.66
C MET A 221 -4.90 0.95 12.78
N GLN A 222 -5.54 1.59 13.77
CA GLN A 222 -4.81 2.23 14.88
C GLN A 222 -4.10 1.24 15.81
N ASN A 223 -4.57 -0.01 15.89
CA ASN A 223 -3.95 -1.09 16.67
C ASN A 223 -3.39 -2.17 15.75
N TYR A 224 -2.95 -1.78 14.55
CA TYR A 224 -2.31 -2.70 13.60
C TYR A 224 -1.13 -3.40 14.29
N TYR A 225 -0.95 -4.69 14.02
CA TYR A 225 -0.04 -5.53 14.83
C TYR A 225 1.39 -4.97 14.82
N ALA A 226 1.84 -4.46 13.65
CA ALA A 226 3.18 -3.93 13.48
C ALA A 226 3.44 -2.71 14.37
N PHE A 227 2.39 -1.99 14.81
CA PHE A 227 2.50 -0.83 15.72
C PHE A 227 2.56 -1.23 17.21
N ASN A 228 2.46 -2.53 17.53
CA ASN A 228 2.26 -3.00 18.89
C ASN A 228 3.39 -3.91 19.36
N SER A 229 4.59 -3.35 19.44
CA SER A 229 5.80 -3.99 19.99
C SER A 229 5.73 -4.34 21.48
N ARG A 230 4.67 -3.93 22.18
CA ARG A 230 4.40 -4.42 23.55
C ARG A 230 3.76 -5.80 23.57
N ARG A 231 3.17 -6.22 22.45
CA ARG A 231 2.39 -7.45 22.33
C ARG A 231 3.02 -8.46 21.38
N PHE A 232 3.69 -7.98 20.34
CA PHE A 232 4.25 -8.82 19.28
C PHE A 232 5.74 -8.60 19.17
N ASP A 233 6.48 -9.69 18.96
CA ASP A 233 7.92 -9.64 18.69
C ASP A 233 8.16 -9.09 17.27
N HIS A 234 7.35 -9.53 16.31
CA HIS A 234 7.36 -9.11 14.91
C HIS A 234 6.60 -7.78 14.73
N ALA A 235 7.18 -6.71 15.28
CA ALA A 235 6.65 -5.35 15.24
C ALA A 235 7.80 -4.33 15.15
N ILE A 236 7.47 -3.12 14.70
CA ILE A 236 8.45 -2.04 14.61
C ILE A 236 8.77 -1.45 15.99
N ASP A 237 9.96 -0.89 16.12
CA ASP A 237 10.35 -0.10 17.29
C ASP A 237 9.40 1.12 17.46
N PRO A 238 8.95 1.44 18.69
CA PRO A 238 8.07 2.58 18.94
C PRO A 238 8.59 3.96 18.47
N MET A 239 9.88 4.11 18.21
CA MET A 239 10.51 5.32 17.68
C MET A 239 10.47 5.41 16.15
N THR A 240 10.02 4.36 15.45
CA THR A 240 9.79 4.41 14.01
C THR A 240 8.51 5.21 13.73
N VAL A 241 8.59 6.26 12.88
CA VAL A 241 7.39 6.95 12.41
C VAL A 241 6.61 5.97 11.53
N ALA A 242 5.31 5.81 11.75
CA ALA A 242 4.56 4.73 11.09
C ALA A 242 3.13 5.11 10.70
N VAL A 243 2.70 4.60 9.54
CA VAL A 243 1.30 4.66 9.08
C VAL A 243 0.90 3.37 8.37
N ILE A 244 -0.41 3.17 8.25
CA ILE A 244 -1.03 2.17 7.38
C ILE A 244 -1.95 2.89 6.41
N ILE A 245 -1.84 2.58 5.12
CA ILE A 245 -2.69 3.10 4.05
C ILE A 245 -3.49 1.96 3.42
N GLU A 246 -4.81 2.13 3.42
CA GLU A 246 -5.73 1.39 2.54
C GLU A 246 -5.83 2.18 1.25
N THR A 247 -5.15 1.73 0.20
CA THR A 247 -4.90 2.47 -1.05
C THR A 247 -6.15 2.73 -1.90
N GLY A 248 -7.21 1.97 -1.65
CA GLY A 248 -8.49 1.97 -2.36
C GLY A 248 -9.21 0.63 -2.14
N PHE A 249 -10.33 0.43 -2.82
CA PHE A 249 -11.12 -0.81 -2.72
C PHE A 249 -10.92 -1.72 -3.92
N LEU A 250 -10.41 -2.95 -3.70
CA LEU A 250 -10.33 -3.96 -4.76
C LEU A 250 -11.70 -4.39 -5.29
N THR A 251 -12.77 -4.22 -4.51
CA THR A 251 -14.14 -4.51 -4.94
C THR A 251 -14.76 -3.39 -5.78
N ASN A 252 -14.16 -2.20 -5.83
CA ASN A 252 -14.65 -1.05 -6.59
C ASN A 252 -13.95 -0.92 -7.95
N PRO A 253 -14.68 -0.92 -9.09
CA PRO A 253 -14.06 -0.78 -10.41
C PRO A 253 -13.29 0.53 -10.63
N GLY A 254 -13.77 1.65 -10.06
CA GLY A 254 -13.12 2.96 -10.20
C GLY A 254 -11.79 3.02 -9.43
N ASP A 255 -11.76 2.48 -8.22
CA ASP A 255 -10.51 2.40 -7.45
C ASP A 255 -9.52 1.43 -8.13
N ARG A 256 -9.99 0.31 -8.69
CA ARG A 256 -9.13 -0.62 -9.45
C ARG A 256 -8.47 0.01 -10.67
N ALA A 257 -9.16 0.94 -11.35
CA ALA A 257 -8.55 1.69 -12.44
C ALA A 257 -7.28 2.44 -11.99
N VAL A 258 -7.13 2.73 -10.69
CA VAL A 258 -5.92 3.29 -10.10
C VAL A 258 -5.03 2.19 -9.52
N ILE A 259 -5.53 1.43 -8.55
CA ILE A 259 -4.69 0.53 -7.72
C ILE A 259 -4.35 -0.79 -8.41
N VAL A 260 -4.94 -1.11 -9.56
CA VAL A 260 -4.62 -2.30 -10.37
C VAL A 260 -4.11 -1.89 -11.74
N ASP A 261 -4.85 -1.04 -12.46
CA ASP A 261 -4.55 -0.75 -13.86
C ASP A 261 -3.48 0.35 -14.03
N ASN A 262 -3.36 1.27 -13.06
CA ASN A 262 -2.45 2.42 -13.13
C ASN A 262 -1.65 2.62 -11.82
N GLN A 263 -1.02 1.55 -11.33
CA GLN A 263 -0.36 1.51 -10.01
C GLN A 263 0.76 2.54 -9.83
N ASP A 264 1.29 3.11 -10.92
CA ASP A 264 2.23 4.24 -10.88
C ASP A 264 1.64 5.49 -10.22
N LEU A 265 0.32 5.69 -10.28
CA LEU A 265 -0.34 6.80 -9.59
C LEU A 265 -0.29 6.62 -8.06
N SER A 266 -0.62 5.42 -7.57
CA SER A 266 -0.52 5.08 -6.15
C SER A 266 0.92 5.20 -5.66
N ALA A 267 1.86 4.62 -6.40
CA ALA A 267 3.28 4.65 -6.04
C ALA A 267 3.84 6.07 -5.98
N ARG A 268 3.53 6.90 -6.97
CA ARG A 268 3.94 8.31 -7.00
C ARG A 268 3.32 9.12 -5.87
N GLY A 269 2.05 8.88 -5.53
CA GLY A 269 1.39 9.51 -4.38
C GLY A 269 2.11 9.21 -3.07
N ILE A 270 2.49 7.94 -2.85
CA ILE A 270 3.25 7.53 -1.66
C ILE A 270 4.67 8.12 -1.69
N ALA A 271 5.39 7.99 -2.80
CA ALA A 271 6.76 8.50 -2.92
C ALA A 271 6.84 10.01 -2.71
N ASN A 272 5.94 10.79 -3.32
CA ASN A 272 5.87 12.25 -3.14
C ASN A 272 5.66 12.63 -1.67
N ALA A 273 4.82 11.88 -0.94
CA ALA A 273 4.60 12.11 0.47
C ALA A 273 5.87 11.91 1.30
N VAL A 274 6.62 10.84 1.01
CA VAL A 274 7.90 10.55 1.68
C VAL A 274 8.90 11.66 1.41
N VAL A 275 9.07 12.07 0.15
CA VAL A 275 10.01 13.15 -0.22
C VAL A 275 9.66 14.48 0.47
N ARG A 276 8.37 14.80 0.58
CA ARG A 276 7.89 16.01 1.28
C ARG A 276 8.11 15.95 2.78
N PHE A 277 8.14 14.75 3.37
CA PHE A 277 8.17 14.57 4.82
C PHE A 277 9.57 14.32 5.36
N VAL A 278 10.32 13.40 4.75
CA VAL A 278 11.64 12.95 5.22
C VAL A 278 12.73 13.63 4.38
N PRO A 279 13.45 14.64 4.89
CA PRO A 279 14.55 15.24 4.16
C PRO A 279 15.74 14.29 4.11
N ILE A 280 16.44 14.26 2.98
CA ILE A 280 17.76 13.65 2.88
C ILE A 280 18.80 14.68 3.35
N PRO A 281 19.60 14.36 4.39
CA PRO A 281 20.69 15.24 4.81
C PRO A 281 21.59 15.58 3.62
N GLN A 282 21.76 16.86 3.33
CA GLN A 282 22.71 17.29 2.32
C GLN A 282 24.12 17.09 2.88
N ALA A 283 25.05 16.56 2.09
CA ALA A 283 26.45 16.56 2.49
C ALA A 283 26.92 18.02 2.63
N GLU A 284 27.37 18.40 3.83
CA GLU A 284 28.00 19.70 4.03
C GLU A 284 29.19 19.83 3.04
N PRO A 285 29.28 20.94 2.28
CA PRO A 285 30.41 21.13 1.39
C PRO A 285 31.70 21.09 2.21
N SER A 286 32.69 20.31 1.75
CA SER A 286 33.98 20.22 2.43
C SER A 286 34.54 21.63 2.65
N PRO A 287 35.05 21.96 3.86
CA PRO A 287 35.61 23.27 4.11
C PRO A 287 36.73 23.53 3.10
N ILE A 288 36.57 24.59 2.31
CA ILE A 288 37.60 25.05 1.38
C ILE A 288 38.82 25.38 2.22
N THR A 289 39.84 24.52 2.17
CA THR A 289 41.13 24.82 2.76
C THR A 289 41.81 25.82 1.83
N VAL A 290 41.64 27.11 2.09
CA VAL A 290 42.44 28.15 1.44
C VAL A 290 43.84 28.05 2.03
N GLY A 291 44.74 27.40 1.29
CA GLY A 291 46.17 27.41 1.62
C GLY A 291 46.70 28.84 1.56
N LEU A 292 47.27 29.30 2.67
CA LEU A 292 48.07 30.53 2.76
C LEU A 292 49.46 30.31 2.17
#